data_AF-A0A932VR00-F1
#
_entry.id   AF-A0A932VR00-F1
#
_cell.length_a   1.000
_cell.length_b   1.000
_cell.length_c   1.000
_cell.angle_alpha   90.00
_cell.angle_beta   90.00
_cell.angle_gamma   90.00
#
_symmetry.space_group_name_H-M   'P 1'
#
loop_
_entity.id
_entity.type
_entity.pdbx_description
1 polymer ?
#
loop_
_entity_poly.entity_id
_entity_poly.type
_entity_poly.pdbx_seq_one_letter_code
_entity_poly.pdbx_strand_id
1 'polypeptide(L)'
;MKETFRKNLDVYGKLASEKLKHEDKELKRVINWHINDAAKNGSSNVLTQLEIFELQTKKQKIIADLKSEIKNLENSKYKPEKTPEQREVTFKNNQYYTTSGLGEISSITQGEILTDLEWGISYYLDPEIIPRSLRKRYLIEKAKHELYNLLTKQITKDAIGNRDTDSYKKQAYGKILERTEGRAMPPGILGETIVKNLLKKAIFDNNLDIEIVDADAQQDVEAKIDFIIQRKKNVRGVKVETNETERIGIQFTTNPGAILHKEQQIKRVKERVKKEEKVIDILLVTIPLEVVLESHYKWKETGMPPGGPDKLLSVQNKKTIFFSLLHGIIPAEEINRKWQDMFGEINDSNSKQVVNDTEISLLFRRKVGENLMSQALEKASNLLEDESIKKDIATLERILPFD
;
A
#
# COMPACT_ATOMS: atom_id res chain seq x y z
N MET A 1 -15.83 -2.37 -4.89
CA MET A 1 -15.96 -2.94 -6.26
C MET A 1 -17.40 -3.32 -6.57
N LYS A 2 -17.97 -2.92 -7.73
CA LYS A 2 -19.27 -3.44 -8.20
C LYS A 2 -19.18 -4.97 -8.36
N GLU A 3 -20.19 -5.69 -7.86
CA GLU A 3 -20.20 -7.15 -7.87
C GLU A 3 -20.12 -7.74 -9.29
N THR A 4 -20.79 -7.11 -10.27
CA THR A 4 -20.72 -7.54 -11.67
C THR A 4 -19.33 -7.40 -12.26
N PHE A 5 -18.63 -6.29 -11.96
CA PHE A 5 -17.27 -6.07 -12.41
C PHE A 5 -16.30 -7.09 -11.80
N ARG A 6 -16.46 -7.37 -10.49
CA ARG A 6 -15.67 -8.41 -9.80
C ARG A 6 -15.84 -9.78 -10.46
N LYS A 7 -17.08 -10.22 -10.69
CA LYS A 7 -17.36 -11.49 -11.38
C LYS A 7 -16.72 -11.57 -12.76
N ASN A 8 -16.73 -10.48 -13.51
CA ASN A 8 -16.08 -10.43 -14.82
C ASN A 8 -14.56 -10.56 -14.71
N LEU A 9 -13.93 -9.91 -13.73
CA LEU A 9 -12.49 -10.05 -13.48
C LEU A 9 -12.08 -11.48 -13.13
N ASP A 10 -12.92 -12.21 -12.40
CA ASP A 10 -12.68 -13.61 -12.02
C ASP A 10 -12.67 -14.50 -13.26
N VAL A 11 -13.70 -14.35 -14.11
CA VAL A 11 -13.80 -15.05 -15.39
C VAL A 11 -12.62 -14.69 -16.30
N TYR A 12 -12.31 -13.40 -16.44
CA TYR A 12 -11.16 -12.95 -17.22
C TYR A 12 -9.84 -13.51 -16.67
N GLY A 13 -9.71 -13.65 -15.35
CA GLY A 13 -8.53 -14.25 -14.72
C GLY A 13 -8.31 -15.70 -15.17
N LYS A 14 -9.37 -16.51 -15.15
CA LYS A 14 -9.34 -17.91 -15.61
C LYS A 14 -8.95 -18.00 -17.09
N LEU A 15 -9.64 -17.26 -17.96
CA LEU A 15 -9.40 -17.25 -19.41
C LEU A 15 -8.01 -16.70 -19.76
N ALA A 16 -7.54 -15.66 -19.07
CA ALA A 16 -6.21 -15.12 -19.25
C ALA A 16 -5.12 -16.11 -18.84
N SER A 17 -5.34 -16.87 -17.76
CA SER A 17 -4.41 -17.93 -17.34
C SER A 17 -4.33 -19.05 -18.39
N GLU A 18 -5.46 -19.43 -18.99
CA GLU A 18 -5.51 -20.40 -20.09
C GLU A 18 -4.79 -19.87 -21.34
N LYS A 19 -5.05 -18.61 -21.72
CA LYS A 19 -4.42 -17.92 -22.86
C LYS A 19 -2.89 -17.91 -22.77
N LEU A 20 -2.34 -17.78 -21.56
CA LEU A 20 -0.89 -17.82 -21.33
C LEU A 20 -0.28 -19.22 -21.53
N LYS A 21 -1.07 -20.29 -21.37
CA LYS A 21 -0.62 -21.68 -21.56
C LYS A 21 -0.72 -22.10 -23.02
N HIS A 22 -1.81 -21.73 -23.67
CA HIS A 22 -2.10 -22.04 -25.06
C HIS A 22 -3.14 -21.06 -25.59
N GLU A 23 -3.06 -20.74 -26.89
CA GLU A 23 -4.05 -19.88 -27.53
C GLU A 23 -4.51 -20.53 -28.84
N ASP A 24 -5.77 -20.93 -28.89
CA ASP A 24 -6.38 -21.50 -30.08
C ASP A 24 -7.63 -20.71 -30.54
N LYS A 25 -8.24 -21.17 -31.63
CA LYS A 25 -9.42 -20.51 -32.21
C LYS A 25 -10.66 -20.62 -31.31
N GLU A 26 -10.78 -21.67 -30.51
CA GLU A 26 -11.92 -21.89 -29.63
C GLU A 26 -11.83 -20.99 -28.41
N LEU A 27 -10.67 -20.92 -27.76
CA LEU A 27 -10.41 -20.02 -26.63
C LEU A 27 -10.61 -18.55 -27.04
N LYS A 28 -10.15 -18.15 -28.24
CA LYS A 28 -10.42 -16.80 -28.79
C LYS A 28 -11.91 -16.51 -28.91
N ARG A 29 -12.72 -17.49 -29.33
CA ARG A 29 -14.18 -17.35 -29.42
C ARG A 29 -14.80 -17.19 -28.03
N VAL A 30 -14.37 -17.99 -27.06
CA VAL A 30 -14.84 -17.91 -25.67
C VAL A 30 -14.50 -16.54 -25.05
N ILE A 31 -13.26 -16.08 -25.20
CA ILE A 31 -12.82 -14.75 -24.74
C ILE A 31 -13.69 -13.65 -25.36
N ASN A 32 -13.86 -13.66 -26.69
CA ASN A 32 -14.68 -12.67 -27.38
C ASN A 32 -16.13 -12.71 -26.92
N TRP A 33 -16.70 -13.89 -26.66
CA TRP A 33 -18.05 -14.02 -26.14
C TRP A 33 -18.18 -13.32 -24.79
N HIS A 34 -17.28 -13.60 -23.84
CA HIS A 34 -17.29 -12.99 -22.51
C HIS A 34 -17.08 -11.48 -22.55
N ILE A 35 -16.20 -10.97 -23.41
CA ILE A 35 -16.00 -9.52 -23.59
C ILE A 35 -17.29 -8.85 -24.07
N ASN A 36 -17.98 -9.46 -25.05
CA ASN A 36 -19.23 -8.93 -25.57
C ASN A 36 -20.36 -9.00 -24.54
N ASP A 37 -20.45 -10.09 -23.78
CA ASP A 37 -21.43 -10.25 -22.71
C ASP A 37 -21.22 -9.22 -21.60
N ALA A 38 -19.98 -9.05 -21.12
CA ALA A 38 -19.62 -8.04 -20.13
C ALA A 38 -19.91 -6.62 -20.61
N ALA A 39 -19.69 -6.31 -21.88
CA ALA A 39 -20.01 -5.00 -22.44
C ALA A 39 -21.54 -4.75 -22.43
N LYS A 40 -22.34 -5.75 -22.83
CA LYS A 40 -23.80 -5.67 -22.82
C LYS A 40 -24.37 -5.53 -21.40
N ASN A 41 -23.87 -6.33 -20.47
CA ASN A 41 -24.41 -6.42 -19.11
C ASN A 41 -23.84 -5.35 -18.16
N GLY A 42 -22.67 -4.80 -18.45
CA GLY A 42 -21.94 -3.86 -17.58
C GLY A 42 -22.11 -2.39 -17.92
N SER A 43 -23.00 -2.03 -18.86
CA SER A 43 -23.17 -0.66 -19.37
C SER A 43 -21.86 -0.04 -19.92
N SER A 44 -20.92 -0.84 -20.41
CA SER A 44 -19.64 -0.38 -20.97
C SER A 44 -19.50 -0.80 -22.43
N ASN A 45 -18.45 -0.36 -23.12
CA ASN A 45 -18.24 -0.72 -24.52
C ASN A 45 -17.24 -1.90 -24.65
N VAL A 46 -17.28 -2.59 -25.80
CA VAL A 46 -16.45 -3.75 -26.10
C VAL A 46 -14.96 -3.43 -26.04
N LEU A 47 -14.54 -2.23 -26.50
CA LEU A 47 -13.14 -1.81 -26.47
C LEU A 47 -12.62 -1.68 -25.03
N THR A 48 -13.40 -1.07 -24.13
CA THR A 48 -13.08 -0.97 -22.71
C THR A 48 -12.93 -2.35 -22.08
N GLN A 49 -13.85 -3.27 -22.36
CA GLN A 49 -13.78 -4.64 -21.84
C GLN A 49 -12.57 -5.43 -22.39
N LEU A 50 -12.23 -5.23 -23.65
CA LEU A 50 -11.01 -5.78 -24.25
C LEU A 50 -9.75 -5.24 -23.55
N GLU A 51 -9.65 -3.94 -23.31
CA GLU A 51 -8.54 -3.35 -22.58
C GLU A 51 -8.42 -3.89 -21.15
N ILE A 52 -9.54 -4.07 -20.46
CA ILE A 52 -9.59 -4.66 -19.10
C ILE A 52 -9.11 -6.12 -19.13
N PHE A 53 -9.50 -6.90 -20.14
CA PHE A 53 -9.03 -8.27 -20.34
C PHE A 53 -7.51 -8.34 -20.60
N GLU A 54 -6.98 -7.43 -21.41
CA GLU A 54 -5.52 -7.36 -21.64
C GLU A 54 -4.75 -6.96 -20.37
N LEU A 55 -5.29 -6.05 -19.56
CA LEU A 55 -4.74 -5.76 -18.23
C LEU A 55 -4.79 -6.99 -17.31
N GLN A 56 -5.87 -7.77 -17.37
CA GLN A 56 -5.99 -9.01 -16.60
C GLN A 56 -4.95 -10.05 -17.04
N THR A 57 -4.69 -10.15 -18.35
CA THR A 57 -3.65 -11.01 -18.90
C THR A 57 -2.26 -10.62 -18.38
N LYS A 58 -1.97 -9.31 -18.32
CA LYS A 58 -0.72 -8.81 -17.69
C LYS A 58 -0.62 -9.18 -16.21
N LYS A 59 -1.71 -9.09 -15.44
CA LYS A 59 -1.74 -9.51 -14.03
C LYS A 59 -1.43 -11.01 -13.87
N GLN A 60 -2.04 -11.86 -14.70
CA GLN A 60 -1.77 -13.31 -14.70
C GLN A 60 -0.30 -13.61 -15.01
N LYS A 61 0.30 -12.86 -15.94
CA LYS A 61 1.72 -12.99 -16.26
C LYS A 61 2.61 -12.66 -15.06
N ILE A 62 2.38 -11.52 -14.39
CA ILE A 62 3.14 -11.13 -13.18
C ILE A 62 3.08 -12.22 -12.10
N ILE A 63 1.92 -12.85 -11.90
CA ILE A 63 1.78 -13.94 -10.94
C ILE A 63 2.54 -15.19 -11.37
N ALA A 64 2.46 -15.56 -12.65
CA ALA A 64 3.19 -16.70 -13.18
C ALA A 64 4.70 -16.49 -13.03
N ASP A 65 5.18 -15.28 -13.34
CA ASP A 65 6.57 -14.87 -13.17
C ASP A 65 6.98 -14.92 -11.70
N LEU A 66 6.18 -14.35 -10.78
CA LEU A 66 6.40 -14.43 -9.33
C LEU A 66 6.48 -15.88 -8.83
N LYS A 67 5.55 -16.76 -9.25
CA LYS A 67 5.55 -18.18 -8.87
C LYS A 67 6.82 -18.88 -9.37
N SER A 68 7.23 -18.59 -10.60
CA SER A 68 8.46 -19.09 -11.19
C SER A 68 9.69 -18.62 -10.42
N GLU A 69 9.79 -17.32 -10.13
CA GLU A 69 10.91 -16.74 -9.37
C GLU A 69 10.98 -17.30 -7.94
N ILE A 70 9.86 -17.39 -7.23
CA ILE A 70 9.82 -17.99 -5.88
C ILE A 70 10.27 -19.45 -5.91
N LYS A 71 9.84 -20.22 -6.91
CA LYS A 71 10.29 -21.60 -7.09
C LYS A 71 11.79 -21.66 -7.39
N ASN A 72 12.30 -20.74 -8.21
CA ASN A 72 13.72 -20.66 -8.51
C ASN A 72 14.55 -20.28 -7.26
N LEU A 73 14.01 -19.51 -6.32
CA LEU A 73 14.66 -19.26 -5.02
C LEU A 73 14.82 -20.52 -4.15
N GLU A 74 14.17 -21.64 -4.49
CA GLU A 74 14.39 -22.94 -3.84
C GLU A 74 15.63 -23.65 -4.36
N ASN A 75 16.07 -23.31 -5.57
CA ASN A 75 17.27 -23.86 -6.16
C ASN A 75 18.49 -23.03 -5.72
N SER A 76 19.40 -23.63 -4.94
CA SER A 76 20.62 -22.98 -4.46
C SER A 76 21.56 -22.50 -5.58
N LYS A 77 21.42 -23.02 -6.81
CA LYS A 77 22.21 -22.61 -7.98
C LYS A 77 21.58 -21.46 -8.76
N TYR A 78 20.36 -21.04 -8.43
CA TYR A 78 19.71 -19.95 -9.13
C TYR A 78 20.33 -18.61 -8.74
N LYS A 79 20.88 -17.92 -9.75
CA LYS A 79 21.40 -16.55 -9.64
C LYS A 79 20.58 -15.65 -10.57
N PRO A 80 19.73 -14.76 -10.04
CA PRO A 80 19.03 -13.80 -10.88
C PRO A 80 20.06 -12.84 -11.51
N GLU A 81 19.76 -12.37 -12.72
CA GLU A 81 20.59 -11.36 -13.39
C GLU A 81 20.26 -9.97 -12.83
N LYS A 82 21.29 -9.16 -12.57
CA LYS A 82 21.15 -7.76 -12.15
C LYS A 82 20.85 -6.91 -13.38
N THR A 83 19.74 -6.17 -13.37
CA THR A 83 19.46 -5.20 -14.43
C THR A 83 20.21 -3.88 -14.19
N PRO A 84 20.47 -3.08 -15.25
CA PRO A 84 21.19 -1.80 -15.11
C PRO A 84 20.55 -0.80 -14.15
N GLU A 85 19.23 -0.85 -13.98
CA GLU A 85 18.45 0.05 -13.13
C GLU A 85 18.47 -0.37 -11.65
N GLN A 86 18.90 -1.60 -11.35
CA GLN A 86 18.91 -2.12 -9.99
C GLN A 86 20.15 -1.70 -9.22
N ARG A 87 19.92 -1.16 -8.03
CA ARG A 87 20.97 -0.90 -7.05
C ARG A 87 21.34 -2.18 -6.33
N GLU A 88 22.63 -2.42 -6.14
CA GLU A 88 23.09 -3.60 -5.42
C GLU A 88 23.01 -3.40 -3.92
N VAL A 89 22.52 -4.43 -3.23
CA VAL A 89 22.50 -4.47 -1.77
C VAL A 89 23.60 -5.42 -1.31
N THR A 90 24.46 -4.92 -0.43
CA THR A 90 25.51 -5.70 0.22
C THR A 90 25.21 -5.85 1.71
N PHE A 91 25.76 -6.87 2.37
CA PHE A 91 25.60 -7.11 3.80
C PHE A 91 26.97 -7.19 4.47
N LYS A 92 27.24 -6.30 5.43
CA LYS A 92 28.50 -6.23 6.18
C LYS A 92 28.20 -5.84 7.63
N ASN A 93 28.91 -6.40 8.60
CA ASN A 93 28.77 -6.02 10.02
C ASN A 93 27.32 -6.05 10.53
N ASN A 94 26.53 -7.04 10.11
CA ASN A 94 25.11 -7.19 10.45
C ASN A 94 24.20 -6.03 9.98
N GLN A 95 24.63 -5.28 8.95
CA GLN A 95 23.88 -4.17 8.34
C GLN A 95 23.88 -4.30 6.81
N TYR A 96 22.80 -3.85 6.19
CA TYR A 96 22.72 -3.76 4.73
C TYR A 96 23.24 -2.39 4.26
N TYR A 97 23.86 -2.37 3.08
CA TYR A 97 24.32 -1.14 2.43
C TYR A 97 23.97 -1.14 0.96
N THR A 98 23.74 0.07 0.43
CA THR A 98 23.57 0.29 -1.00
C THR A 98 24.11 1.65 -1.40
N THR A 99 24.21 1.89 -2.70
CA THR A 99 24.78 3.10 -3.28
C THR A 99 23.66 3.99 -3.85
N SER A 100 23.67 5.28 -3.52
CA SER A 100 22.73 6.26 -4.08
C SER A 100 22.98 6.51 -5.57
N GLY A 101 22.11 7.27 -6.24
CA GLY A 101 22.32 7.68 -7.64
C GLY A 101 23.56 8.55 -7.85
N LEU A 102 24.11 9.15 -6.78
CA LEU A 102 25.33 9.96 -6.82
C LEU A 102 26.59 9.17 -6.40
N GLY A 103 26.48 7.86 -6.15
CA GLY A 103 27.64 7.04 -5.76
C GLY A 103 27.91 6.97 -4.26
N GLU A 104 27.09 7.60 -3.42
CA GLU A 104 27.28 7.59 -1.97
C GLU A 104 26.79 6.27 -1.36
N ILE A 105 27.64 5.63 -0.55
CA ILE A 105 27.31 4.41 0.17
C ILE A 105 26.57 4.80 1.46
N SER A 106 25.42 4.17 1.69
CA SER A 106 24.61 4.38 2.90
C SER A 106 24.04 3.07 3.41
N SER A 107 23.84 2.99 4.73
CA SER A 107 23.14 1.86 5.36
C SER A 107 21.66 1.89 4.98
N ILE A 108 21.09 0.71 4.77
CA ILE A 108 19.68 0.51 4.42
C ILE A 108 19.02 -0.52 5.34
N THR A 109 17.74 -0.32 5.69
CA THR A 109 16.96 -1.30 6.47
C THR A 109 16.16 -2.25 5.58
N GLN A 110 15.57 -3.30 6.16
CA GLN A 110 14.70 -4.20 5.39
C GLN A 110 13.43 -3.47 4.96
N GLY A 111 12.84 -2.65 5.84
CA GLY A 111 11.71 -1.79 5.52
C GLY A 111 12.00 -0.89 4.33
N GLU A 112 13.16 -0.23 4.30
CA GLU A 112 13.57 0.62 3.18
C GLU A 112 13.69 -0.18 1.87
N ILE A 113 14.36 -1.34 1.88
CA ILE A 113 14.45 -2.23 0.71
C ILE A 113 13.06 -2.58 0.13
N LEU A 114 12.08 -2.83 1.01
CA LEU A 114 10.74 -3.27 0.61
C LEU A 114 9.83 -2.13 0.14
N THR A 115 10.01 -0.90 0.65
CA THR A 115 9.15 0.24 0.31
C THR A 115 9.66 1.12 -0.82
N ASP A 116 10.97 1.11 -1.07
CA ASP A 116 11.61 2.02 -2.04
C ASP A 116 11.21 1.78 -3.50
N LEU A 117 10.57 0.64 -3.77
CA LEU A 117 9.86 0.38 -5.04
C LEU A 117 8.81 1.45 -5.35
N GLU A 118 8.12 1.98 -4.34
CA GLU A 118 7.13 3.07 -4.51
C GLU A 118 7.78 4.39 -4.94
N TRP A 119 9.10 4.52 -4.73
CA TRP A 119 9.92 5.66 -5.17
C TRP A 119 10.63 5.40 -6.51
N GLY A 120 10.38 4.24 -7.13
CA GLY A 120 11.05 3.84 -8.37
C GLY A 120 12.48 3.35 -8.18
N ILE A 121 12.89 3.04 -6.94
CA ILE A 121 14.19 2.42 -6.68
C ILE A 121 14.01 0.91 -6.62
N SER A 122 14.74 0.22 -7.49
CA SER A 122 14.79 -1.26 -7.50
C SER A 122 16.14 -1.75 -7.00
N TYR A 123 16.12 -2.91 -6.35
CA TYR A 123 17.31 -3.53 -5.76
C TYR A 123 17.60 -4.88 -6.41
N TYR A 124 18.89 -5.15 -6.55
CA TYR A 124 19.43 -6.47 -6.77
C TYR A 124 19.87 -7.05 -5.42
N LEU A 125 19.31 -8.20 -5.07
CA LEU A 125 19.54 -8.89 -3.81
C LEU A 125 20.33 -10.17 -4.08
N ASP A 126 21.65 -10.12 -3.91
CA ASP A 126 22.55 -11.24 -4.18
C ASP A 126 22.14 -12.49 -3.36
N PRO A 127 21.87 -13.64 -4.00
CA PRO A 127 21.54 -14.88 -3.30
C PRO A 127 22.54 -15.38 -2.27
N GLU A 128 23.83 -15.09 -2.45
CA GLU A 128 24.92 -15.53 -1.58
C GLU A 128 25.02 -14.68 -0.31
N ILE A 129 24.59 -13.42 -0.40
CA ILE A 129 24.75 -12.42 0.66
C ILE A 129 23.42 -12.17 1.40
N ILE A 130 22.30 -12.15 0.67
CA ILE A 130 21.01 -11.72 1.19
C ILE A 130 20.12 -12.93 1.56
N PRO A 131 19.55 -12.96 2.79
CA PRO A 131 18.69 -14.05 3.23
C PRO A 131 17.52 -14.31 2.28
N ARG A 132 17.19 -15.60 2.09
CA ARG A 132 16.08 -16.05 1.23
C ARG A 132 14.73 -15.43 1.63
N SER A 133 14.49 -15.26 2.93
CA SER A 133 13.25 -14.66 3.46
C SER A 133 13.04 -13.24 2.94
N LEU A 134 14.08 -12.40 3.01
CA LEU A 134 14.04 -11.02 2.51
C LEU A 134 13.88 -10.98 0.99
N ARG A 135 14.62 -11.83 0.25
CA ARG A 135 14.47 -11.94 -1.22
C ARG A 135 13.05 -12.31 -1.63
N LYS A 136 12.48 -13.34 -1.01
CA LYS A 136 11.09 -13.76 -1.26
C LYS A 136 10.11 -12.64 -0.95
N ARG A 137 10.30 -11.93 0.17
CA ARG A 137 9.43 -10.81 0.55
C ARG A 137 9.51 -9.66 -0.46
N TYR A 138 10.71 -9.32 -0.91
CA TYR A 138 10.93 -8.29 -1.92
C TYR A 138 10.21 -8.59 -3.23
N LEU A 139 10.28 -9.83 -3.72
CA LEU A 139 9.55 -10.24 -4.93
C LEU A 139 8.03 -10.13 -4.75
N ILE A 140 7.50 -10.49 -3.57
CA ILE A 140 6.08 -10.35 -3.26
C ILE A 140 5.66 -8.88 -3.26
N GLU A 141 6.41 -7.99 -2.62
CA GLU A 141 6.08 -6.56 -2.58
C GLU A 141 6.20 -5.90 -3.96
N LYS A 142 7.20 -6.29 -4.77
CA LYS A 142 7.31 -5.88 -6.18
C LYS A 142 6.08 -6.29 -6.99
N ALA A 143 5.68 -7.56 -6.91
CA ALA A 143 4.51 -8.06 -7.61
C ALA A 143 3.22 -7.38 -7.12
N LYS A 144 3.05 -7.16 -5.80
CA LYS A 144 1.91 -6.42 -5.24
C LYS A 144 1.81 -5.02 -5.83
N HIS A 145 2.92 -4.29 -5.87
CA HIS A 145 2.98 -2.95 -6.43
C HIS A 145 2.53 -2.92 -7.91
N GLU A 146 3.08 -3.82 -8.74
CA GLU A 146 2.72 -3.91 -10.15
C GLU A 146 1.25 -4.31 -10.36
N LEU A 147 0.77 -5.31 -9.61
CA LEU A 147 -0.62 -5.77 -9.67
C LEU A 147 -1.61 -4.70 -9.25
N TYR A 148 -1.27 -3.91 -8.23
CA TYR A 148 -2.09 -2.82 -7.75
C TYR A 148 -2.22 -1.70 -8.79
N ASN A 149 -1.13 -1.36 -9.48
CA ASN A 149 -1.15 -0.40 -10.58
C ASN A 149 -2.05 -0.88 -11.73
N LEU A 150 -2.02 -2.18 -12.07
CA LEU A 150 -2.91 -2.74 -13.08
C LEU A 150 -4.38 -2.78 -12.62
N LEU A 151 -4.65 -3.14 -11.37
CA LEU A 151 -5.99 -3.12 -10.81
C LEU A 151 -6.59 -1.71 -10.82
N THR A 152 -5.80 -0.71 -10.44
CA THR A 152 -6.17 0.71 -10.48
C THR A 152 -6.58 1.11 -11.90
N LYS A 153 -5.81 0.71 -12.92
CA LYS A 153 -6.14 0.94 -14.33
C LYS A 153 -7.43 0.23 -14.75
N GLN A 154 -7.64 -1.02 -14.32
CA GLN A 154 -8.86 -1.79 -14.64
C GLN A 154 -10.11 -1.11 -14.07
N ILE A 155 -10.11 -0.76 -12.78
CA ILE A 155 -11.23 -0.09 -12.11
C ILE A 155 -11.51 1.26 -12.77
N THR A 156 -10.46 2.02 -13.05
CA THR A 156 -10.56 3.36 -13.64
C THR A 156 -11.14 3.31 -15.05
N LYS A 157 -10.67 2.38 -15.89
CA LYS A 157 -11.20 2.17 -17.24
C LYS A 157 -12.66 1.71 -17.24
N ASP A 158 -13.02 0.78 -16.37
CA ASP A 158 -14.41 0.35 -16.21
C ASP A 158 -15.30 1.53 -15.81
N ALA A 159 -14.90 2.29 -14.79
CA ALA A 159 -15.68 3.42 -14.29
C ALA A 159 -15.86 4.53 -15.34
N ILE A 160 -14.83 4.85 -16.12
CA ILE A 160 -14.90 5.85 -17.20
C ILE A 160 -15.76 5.35 -18.37
N GLY A 161 -15.56 4.09 -18.78
CA GLY A 161 -16.29 3.48 -19.91
C GLY A 161 -17.74 3.14 -19.59
N ASN A 162 -18.12 3.06 -18.31
CA ASN A 162 -19.47 2.79 -17.86
C ASN A 162 -20.39 4.01 -18.07
N ARG A 163 -21.50 3.80 -18.78
CA ARG A 163 -22.48 4.85 -19.11
C ARG A 163 -23.19 5.40 -17.87
N ASP A 164 -23.34 4.59 -16.84
CA ASP A 164 -24.07 4.93 -15.61
C ASP A 164 -23.22 5.67 -14.57
N THR A 165 -21.90 5.79 -14.81
CA THR A 165 -21.03 6.57 -13.92
C THR A 165 -21.25 8.07 -14.16
N ASP A 166 -21.55 8.79 -13.09
CA ASP A 166 -21.71 10.25 -13.07
C ASP A 166 -20.48 11.00 -13.62
N SER A 167 -20.69 12.16 -14.24
CA SER A 167 -19.64 12.93 -14.92
C SER A 167 -18.53 13.40 -13.96
N TYR A 168 -18.87 13.81 -12.73
CA TYR A 168 -17.86 14.21 -11.74
C TYR A 168 -17.01 13.03 -11.30
N LYS A 169 -17.61 11.83 -11.16
CA LYS A 169 -16.87 10.60 -10.88
C LYS A 169 -15.95 10.23 -12.05
N LYS A 170 -16.44 10.29 -13.29
CA LYS A 170 -15.62 10.07 -14.49
C LYS A 170 -14.41 10.99 -14.53
N GLN A 171 -14.58 12.26 -14.18
CA GLN A 171 -13.47 13.21 -14.09
C GLN A 171 -12.46 12.83 -12.98
N ALA A 172 -12.93 12.39 -11.82
CA ALA A 172 -12.06 11.94 -10.73
C ALA A 172 -11.24 10.69 -11.15
N TYR A 173 -11.90 9.70 -11.76
CA TYR A 173 -11.23 8.52 -12.33
C TYR A 173 -10.26 8.90 -13.46
N GLY A 174 -10.62 9.84 -14.34
CA GLY A 174 -9.73 10.35 -15.40
C GLY A 174 -8.42 10.90 -14.84
N LYS A 175 -8.49 11.69 -13.76
CA LYS A 175 -7.30 12.19 -13.06
C LYS A 175 -6.45 11.06 -12.47
N ILE A 176 -7.05 9.97 -11.99
CA ILE A 176 -6.31 8.78 -11.52
C ILE A 176 -5.58 8.12 -12.71
N LEU A 177 -6.26 7.94 -13.84
CA LEU A 177 -5.66 7.34 -15.04
C LEU A 177 -4.44 8.12 -15.52
N GLU A 178 -4.59 9.44 -15.67
CA GLU A 178 -3.53 10.36 -16.09
C GLU A 178 -2.31 10.26 -15.17
N ARG A 179 -2.50 10.08 -13.86
CA ARG A 179 -1.40 9.91 -12.89
C ARG A 179 -0.68 8.58 -13.07
N THR A 180 -1.41 7.50 -13.38
CA THR A 180 -0.81 6.17 -13.61
C THR A 180 -0.09 6.05 -14.97
N GLU A 181 -0.29 7.02 -15.85
CA GLU A 181 0.37 7.12 -17.16
C GLU A 181 1.43 8.24 -17.21
N GLY A 182 1.30 9.25 -16.34
CA GLY A 182 2.21 10.38 -16.22
C GLY A 182 3.49 10.07 -15.43
N ARG A 183 4.51 10.93 -15.62
CA ARG A 183 5.82 10.79 -14.96
C ARG A 183 5.95 11.53 -13.63
N ALA A 184 5.06 12.49 -13.34
CA ALA A 184 5.15 13.33 -12.15
C ALA A 184 4.05 12.97 -11.13
N MET A 185 4.45 12.62 -9.92
CA MET A 185 3.54 12.33 -8.81
C MET A 185 2.97 13.65 -8.25
N PRO A 186 1.64 13.84 -8.20
CA PRO A 186 1.03 15.01 -7.59
C PRO A 186 1.39 15.14 -6.11
N PRO A 187 1.46 16.36 -5.53
CA PRO A 187 1.88 16.53 -4.14
C PRO A 187 1.01 15.81 -3.10
N GLY A 188 -0.30 15.67 -3.36
CA GLY A 188 -1.18 14.89 -2.49
C GLY A 188 -0.79 13.41 -2.41
N ILE A 189 -0.38 12.82 -3.54
CA ILE A 189 0.09 11.43 -3.61
C ILE A 189 1.49 11.32 -3.00
N LEU A 190 2.38 12.31 -3.21
CA LEU A 190 3.67 12.35 -2.53
C LEU A 190 3.50 12.29 -1.01
N GLY A 191 2.58 13.09 -0.45
CA GLY A 191 2.29 13.10 0.98
C GLY A 191 1.75 11.76 1.48
N GLU A 192 0.83 11.15 0.74
CA GLU A 192 0.32 9.81 1.06
C GLU A 192 1.44 8.77 1.06
N THR A 193 2.25 8.70 0.00
CA THR A 193 3.35 7.75 -0.15
C THR A 193 4.41 7.92 0.94
N ILE A 194 4.76 9.16 1.30
CA ILE A 194 5.68 9.47 2.41
C ILE A 194 5.18 8.84 3.72
N VAL A 195 3.92 9.07 4.05
CA VAL A 195 3.36 8.63 5.33
C VAL A 195 3.14 7.13 5.36
N LYS A 196 2.63 6.59 4.26
CA LYS A 196 2.45 5.16 4.06
C LYS A 196 3.78 4.43 4.21
N ASN A 197 4.84 4.90 3.56
CA ASN A 197 6.15 4.28 3.64
C ASN A 197 6.80 4.42 5.02
N LEU A 198 6.62 5.55 5.70
CA LEU A 198 7.04 5.70 7.11
C LEU A 198 6.43 4.58 7.98
N LEU A 199 5.13 4.32 7.84
CA LEU A 199 4.46 3.26 8.60
C LEU A 199 4.82 1.85 8.10
N LYS A 200 4.92 1.61 6.78
CA LYS A 200 5.33 0.30 6.23
C LYS A 200 6.72 -0.09 6.72
N LYS A 201 7.67 0.85 6.75
CA LYS A 201 9.02 0.65 7.33
C LYS A 201 8.94 0.28 8.80
N ALA A 202 8.17 1.02 9.57
CA ALA A 202 7.94 0.71 10.98
C ALA A 202 7.38 -0.71 11.16
N ILE A 203 6.43 -1.15 10.32
CA ILE A 203 5.88 -2.50 10.33
C ILE A 203 6.95 -3.57 10.04
N PHE A 204 7.76 -3.37 8.99
CA PHE A 204 8.77 -4.35 8.57
C PHE A 204 9.96 -4.43 9.53
N ASP A 205 10.47 -3.29 9.97
CA ASP A 205 11.69 -3.23 10.79
C ASP A 205 11.40 -3.55 12.28
N ASN A 206 10.17 -3.34 12.76
CA ASN A 206 9.85 -3.41 14.21
C ASN A 206 8.67 -4.32 14.55
N ASN A 207 8.21 -5.10 13.57
CA ASN A 207 7.12 -6.06 13.69
C ASN A 207 5.90 -5.45 14.40
N LEU A 208 5.36 -4.36 13.84
CA LEU A 208 4.11 -3.79 14.34
C LEU A 208 2.93 -4.71 14.02
N ASP A 209 2.02 -4.87 14.99
CA ASP A 209 0.82 -5.72 14.90
C ASP A 209 -0.30 -5.06 14.09
N ILE A 210 0.06 -4.38 13.02
CA ILE A 210 -0.83 -3.74 12.06
C ILE A 210 -0.42 -4.10 10.64
N GLU A 211 -1.34 -3.86 9.73
CA GLU A 211 -1.17 -4.00 8.29
C GLU A 211 -1.74 -2.77 7.62
N ILE A 212 -1.08 -2.35 6.54
CA ILE A 212 -1.57 -1.29 5.66
C ILE A 212 -2.14 -1.95 4.42
N VAL A 213 -3.39 -1.63 4.10
CA VAL A 213 -4.08 -2.07 2.89
C VAL A 213 -4.27 -0.84 2.01
N ASP A 214 -3.62 -0.83 0.85
CA ASP A 214 -3.78 0.22 -0.15
C ASP A 214 -5.25 0.30 -0.62
N ALA A 215 -5.81 1.51 -0.73
CA ALA A 215 -7.20 1.70 -1.09
C ALA A 215 -7.37 1.84 -2.61
N ASP A 216 -8.11 0.92 -3.22
CA ASP A 216 -8.28 0.90 -4.68
C ASP A 216 -8.92 2.19 -5.23
N ALA A 217 -8.86 2.38 -6.56
CA ALA A 217 -9.39 3.59 -7.20
C ALA A 217 -10.87 3.87 -6.87
N GLN A 218 -11.67 2.83 -6.61
CA GLN A 218 -13.06 3.02 -6.20
C GLN A 218 -13.15 3.49 -4.75
N GLN A 219 -12.33 2.93 -3.85
CA GLN A 219 -12.27 3.37 -2.45
C GLN A 219 -11.80 4.83 -2.34
N ASP A 220 -10.82 5.27 -3.12
CA ASP A 220 -10.43 6.70 -3.19
C ASP A 220 -11.60 7.58 -3.66
N VAL A 221 -12.19 7.26 -4.81
CA VAL A 221 -13.23 8.11 -5.41
C VAL A 221 -14.52 8.09 -4.63
N GLU A 222 -14.99 6.92 -4.20
CA GLU A 222 -16.31 6.72 -3.60
C GLU A 222 -16.29 6.69 -2.07
N ALA A 223 -15.30 6.06 -1.45
CA ALA A 223 -15.20 5.94 0.01
C ALA A 223 -14.35 7.04 0.64
N LYS A 224 -13.58 7.83 -0.14
CA LYS A 224 -12.69 8.87 0.38
C LYS A 224 -11.67 8.31 1.36
N ILE A 225 -11.05 7.21 0.94
CA ILE A 225 -10.01 6.49 1.68
C ILE A 225 -8.80 6.34 0.75
N ASP A 226 -7.64 6.79 1.20
CA ASP A 226 -6.36 6.64 0.49
C ASP A 226 -5.66 5.32 0.87
N PHE A 227 -5.75 4.91 2.15
CA PHE A 227 -5.40 3.56 2.59
C PHE A 227 -6.10 3.20 3.90
N ILE A 228 -6.06 1.92 4.27
CA ILE A 228 -6.68 1.40 5.51
C ILE A 228 -5.58 0.85 6.41
N ILE A 229 -5.59 1.25 7.68
CA ILE A 229 -4.80 0.61 8.73
C ILE A 229 -5.70 -0.43 9.41
N GLN A 230 -5.22 -1.66 9.49
CA GLN A 230 -5.93 -2.73 10.19
C GLN A 230 -5.02 -3.42 11.22
N ARG A 231 -5.55 -3.66 12.41
CA ARG A 231 -4.83 -4.47 13.41
C ARG A 231 -4.79 -5.93 12.96
N LYS A 232 -3.61 -6.56 13.04
CA LYS A 232 -3.48 -7.99 12.80
C LYS A 232 -4.12 -8.73 13.99
N LYS A 233 -5.34 -9.27 13.80
CA LYS A 233 -5.90 -10.24 14.75
C LYS A 233 -5.16 -11.57 14.59
N ASN A 234 -4.06 -11.72 15.32
CA ASN A 234 -3.40 -13.01 15.45
C ASN A 234 -4.03 -13.77 16.64
N VAL A 235 -5.19 -14.40 16.42
CA VAL A 235 -5.72 -15.39 17.37
C VAL A 235 -5.48 -16.77 16.78
N ARG A 236 -4.54 -17.51 17.35
CA ARG A 236 -4.17 -18.86 16.89
C ARG A 236 -5.24 -19.89 17.27
N GLY A 237 -5.52 -20.82 16.36
CA GLY A 237 -6.20 -22.09 16.65
C GLY A 237 -7.71 -22.05 16.86
N VAL A 238 -8.32 -20.88 17.00
CA VAL A 238 -9.78 -20.76 17.06
C VAL A 238 -10.22 -19.70 16.06
N LYS A 239 -11.05 -20.13 15.10
CA LYS A 239 -11.81 -19.26 14.21
C LYS A 239 -12.86 -18.54 15.06
N VAL A 240 -12.43 -17.60 15.91
CA VAL A 240 -13.36 -16.74 16.62
C VAL A 240 -13.87 -15.74 15.60
N GLU A 241 -15.10 -15.95 15.14
CA GLU A 241 -15.91 -14.98 14.40
C GLU A 241 -16.25 -13.79 15.31
N THR A 242 -15.26 -13.10 15.87
CA THR A 242 -15.49 -11.76 16.41
C THR A 242 -15.39 -10.79 15.23
N ASN A 243 -16.58 -10.45 14.75
CA ASN A 243 -16.91 -9.80 13.49
C ASN A 243 -16.26 -8.45 13.15
N GLU A 244 -15.34 -7.91 13.96
CA GLU A 244 -14.79 -6.58 13.73
C GLU A 244 -13.26 -6.61 13.93
N THR A 245 -12.50 -6.79 12.86
CA THR A 245 -11.13 -6.24 12.82
C THR A 245 -11.27 -4.73 12.84
N GLU A 246 -10.60 -4.05 13.78
CA GLU A 246 -10.53 -2.60 13.81
C GLU A 246 -9.80 -2.12 12.55
N ARG A 247 -10.58 -1.70 11.56
CA ARG A 247 -10.10 -1.13 10.29
C ARG A 247 -10.39 0.36 10.31
N ILE A 248 -9.36 1.17 10.21
CA ILE A 248 -9.49 2.63 10.13
C ILE A 248 -9.05 3.07 8.74
N GLY A 249 -9.95 3.75 8.03
CA GLY A 249 -9.64 4.38 6.76
C GLY A 249 -8.87 5.67 7.02
N ILE A 250 -7.90 5.98 6.16
CA ILE A 250 -7.11 7.19 6.26
C ILE A 250 -7.37 8.02 5.00
N GLN A 251 -7.65 9.30 5.18
CA GLN A 251 -7.73 10.29 4.10
C GLN A 251 -6.69 11.38 4.37
N PHE A 252 -5.83 11.63 3.41
CA PHE A 252 -4.82 12.68 3.39
C PHE A 252 -5.32 13.96 2.75
N THR A 253 -4.74 15.06 3.21
CA THR A 253 -4.77 16.33 2.52
C THR A 253 -3.50 17.13 2.78
N THR A 254 -3.07 17.86 1.75
CA THR A 254 -1.98 18.82 1.87
C THR A 254 -2.46 20.27 1.99
N ASN A 255 -3.79 20.48 2.00
CA ASN A 255 -4.40 21.80 2.07
C ASN A 255 -5.17 21.96 3.39
N PRO A 256 -4.59 22.63 4.41
CA PRO A 256 -5.27 22.92 5.66
C PRO A 256 -6.60 23.68 5.50
N GLY A 257 -6.72 24.54 4.48
CA GLY A 257 -7.96 25.27 4.18
C GLY A 257 -9.10 24.37 3.68
N ALA A 258 -8.81 23.14 3.24
CA ALA A 258 -9.80 22.21 2.73
C ALA A 258 -10.35 21.24 3.78
N ILE A 259 -9.91 21.33 5.05
CA ILE A 259 -10.26 20.40 6.12
C ILE A 259 -11.79 20.28 6.28
N LEU A 260 -12.50 21.40 6.45
CA LEU A 260 -13.95 21.38 6.67
C LEU A 260 -14.72 20.74 5.51
N HIS A 261 -14.29 21.02 4.27
CA HIS A 261 -14.89 20.41 3.09
C HIS A 261 -14.64 18.90 3.05
N LYS A 262 -13.42 18.44 3.37
CA LYS A 262 -13.10 17.01 3.45
C LYS A 262 -13.82 16.30 4.59
N GLU A 263 -13.96 16.93 5.76
CA GLU A 263 -14.77 16.41 6.86
C GLU A 263 -16.22 16.20 6.46
N GLN A 264 -16.80 17.15 5.70
CA GLN A 264 -18.16 16.99 5.16
C GLN A 264 -18.25 15.84 4.15
N GLN A 265 -17.25 15.67 3.29
CA GLN A 265 -17.19 14.53 2.36
C GLN A 265 -17.13 13.19 3.12
N ILE A 266 -16.26 13.09 4.13
CA ILE A 266 -16.14 11.90 5.00
C ILE A 266 -17.47 11.62 5.71
N LYS A 267 -18.11 12.64 6.28
CA LYS A 267 -19.40 12.50 6.98
C LYS A 267 -20.49 11.93 6.07
N ARG A 268 -20.52 12.29 4.79
CA ARG A 268 -21.50 11.79 3.82
C ARG A 268 -21.31 10.30 3.48
N VAL A 269 -20.08 9.78 3.57
CA VAL A 269 -19.76 8.41 3.18
C VAL A 269 -19.60 7.47 4.38
N LYS A 270 -19.43 7.99 5.59
CA LYS A 270 -19.09 7.24 6.81
C LYS A 270 -20.00 6.03 7.08
N GLU A 271 -21.32 6.20 7.05
CA GLU A 271 -22.26 5.10 7.31
C GLU A 271 -22.19 4.00 6.24
N ARG A 272 -22.02 4.39 4.97
CA ARG A 272 -21.85 3.44 3.87
C ARG A 272 -20.54 2.67 4.02
N VAL A 273 -19.45 3.38 4.27
CA VAL A 273 -18.11 2.82 4.46
C VAL A 273 -18.07 1.85 5.65
N LYS A 274 -18.73 2.17 6.76
CA LYS A 274 -18.83 1.27 7.90
C LYS A 274 -19.50 -0.06 7.54
N LYS A 275 -20.54 -0.02 6.71
CA LYS A 275 -21.28 -1.21 6.28
C LYS A 275 -20.58 -2.01 5.19
N GLU A 276 -20.11 -1.33 4.15
CA GLU A 276 -19.59 -1.95 2.92
C GLU A 276 -18.10 -2.32 3.04
N GLU A 277 -17.29 -1.44 3.62
CA GLU A 277 -15.84 -1.61 3.74
C GLU A 277 -15.43 -2.18 5.11
N LYS A 278 -16.37 -2.31 6.05
CA LYS A 278 -16.11 -2.71 7.45
C LYS A 278 -15.06 -1.83 8.12
N VAL A 279 -15.05 -0.54 7.77
CA VAL A 279 -14.14 0.48 8.31
C VAL A 279 -14.87 1.24 9.41
N ILE A 280 -14.35 1.19 10.65
CA ILE A 280 -15.04 1.75 11.82
C ILE A 280 -15.03 3.28 11.84
N ASP A 281 -14.00 3.89 11.25
CA ASP A 281 -13.86 5.33 11.15
C ASP A 281 -12.92 5.72 10.00
N ILE A 282 -13.00 6.99 9.57
CA ILE A 282 -12.05 7.57 8.61
C ILE A 282 -11.33 8.72 9.30
N LEU A 283 -10.00 8.62 9.42
CA LEU A 283 -9.15 9.68 9.96
C LEU A 283 -8.69 10.60 8.83
N LEU A 284 -8.95 11.90 8.98
CA LEU A 284 -8.40 12.94 8.13
C LEU A 284 -7.01 13.34 8.65
N VAL A 285 -6.00 13.22 7.82
CA VAL A 285 -4.60 13.54 8.12
C VAL A 285 -4.18 14.71 7.24
N THR A 286 -3.68 15.78 7.86
CA THR A 286 -3.26 16.99 7.14
C THR A 286 -1.78 17.21 7.29
N ILE A 287 -1.00 17.08 6.22
CA ILE A 287 0.43 17.41 6.23
C ILE A 287 0.64 18.63 5.36
N PRO A 288 1.26 19.72 5.86
CA PRO A 288 1.51 20.90 5.05
C PRO A 288 2.23 20.55 3.74
N LEU A 289 1.79 21.19 2.66
CA LEU A 289 2.34 20.95 1.32
C LEU A 289 3.85 21.21 1.28
N GLU A 290 4.30 22.23 2.01
CA GLU A 290 5.69 22.67 2.09
C GLU A 290 6.58 21.55 2.63
N VAL A 291 6.14 20.87 3.69
CA VAL A 291 6.88 19.74 4.31
C VAL A 291 7.03 18.57 3.34
N VAL A 292 5.97 18.27 2.58
CA VAL A 292 5.98 17.21 1.56
C VAL A 292 6.94 17.56 0.43
N LEU A 293 6.87 18.79 -0.08
CA LEU A 293 7.70 19.22 -1.20
C LEU A 293 9.17 19.37 -0.80
N GLU A 294 9.47 19.96 0.35
CA GLU A 294 10.84 20.15 0.84
C GLU A 294 11.55 18.80 1.00
N SER A 295 10.92 17.85 1.68
CA SER A 295 11.49 16.51 1.87
C SER A 295 11.71 15.79 0.53
N HIS A 296 10.76 15.88 -0.40
CA HIS A 296 10.88 15.25 -1.72
C HIS A 296 11.98 15.87 -2.59
N TYR A 297 12.06 17.20 -2.65
CA TYR A 297 13.08 17.87 -3.46
C TYR A 297 14.47 17.64 -2.90
N LYS A 298 14.66 17.76 -1.58
CA LYS A 298 15.93 17.45 -0.93
C LYS A 298 16.36 16.01 -1.15
N TRP A 299 15.43 15.05 -1.14
CA TRP A 299 15.70 13.66 -1.46
C TRP A 299 16.16 13.48 -2.92
N LYS A 300 15.53 14.16 -3.88
CA LYS A 300 15.98 14.13 -5.27
C LYS A 300 17.36 14.77 -5.48
N GLU A 301 17.59 15.94 -4.87
CA GLU A 301 18.85 16.68 -4.98
C GLU A 301 20.04 15.90 -4.39
N THR A 302 19.80 15.09 -3.36
CA THR A 302 20.81 14.21 -2.75
C THR A 302 20.99 12.87 -3.48
N GLY A 303 20.51 12.76 -4.73
CA GLY A 303 20.72 11.55 -5.53
C GLY A 303 19.78 10.40 -5.19
N MET A 304 18.62 10.70 -4.59
CA MET A 304 17.62 9.73 -4.18
C MET A 304 18.24 8.64 -3.30
N PRO A 305 18.79 8.98 -2.11
CA PRO A 305 19.33 7.99 -1.18
C PRO A 305 18.26 6.97 -0.79
N PRO A 306 18.64 5.77 -0.35
CA PRO A 306 17.69 4.75 0.08
C PRO A 306 16.85 5.22 1.28
N GLY A 307 15.62 4.73 1.33
CA GLY A 307 14.63 5.07 2.34
C GLY A 307 13.80 6.30 2.03
N GLY A 308 13.79 6.80 0.79
CA GLY A 308 12.82 7.79 0.32
C GLY A 308 12.82 9.16 1.03
N PRO A 309 11.89 10.05 0.64
CA PRO A 309 11.75 11.38 1.25
C PRO A 309 11.33 11.36 2.72
N ASP A 310 10.63 10.32 3.19
CA ASP A 310 10.16 10.23 4.58
C ASP A 310 11.33 10.18 5.58
N LYS A 311 12.51 9.72 5.17
CA LYS A 311 13.74 9.76 5.98
C LYS A 311 14.15 11.20 6.33
N LEU A 312 13.84 12.16 5.47
CA LEU A 312 14.20 13.57 5.63
C LEU A 312 13.18 14.38 6.44
N LEU A 313 12.06 13.77 6.85
CA LEU A 313 11.15 14.40 7.81
C LEU A 313 11.85 14.61 9.15
N SER A 314 11.57 15.73 9.80
CA SER A 314 12.02 15.98 11.18
C SER A 314 11.50 14.89 12.12
N VAL A 315 12.25 14.62 13.20
CA VAL A 315 11.85 13.64 14.22
C VAL A 315 10.47 13.98 14.78
N GLN A 316 10.18 15.27 14.99
CA GLN A 316 8.89 15.73 15.48
C GLN A 316 7.74 15.45 14.48
N ASN A 317 7.97 15.63 13.18
CA ASN A 317 6.97 15.32 12.15
C ASN A 317 6.70 13.81 12.11
N LYS A 318 7.76 12.99 12.11
CA LYS A 318 7.64 11.52 12.18
C LYS A 318 6.86 11.08 13.42
N LYS A 319 7.17 11.66 14.59
CA LYS A 319 6.49 11.38 15.86
C LYS A 319 5.01 11.71 15.75
N THR A 320 4.69 12.92 15.29
CA THR A 320 3.30 13.36 15.22
C THR A 320 2.49 12.49 14.26
N ILE A 321 3.03 12.15 13.08
CA ILE A 321 2.40 11.24 12.12
C ILE A 321 2.18 9.86 12.73
N PHE A 322 3.24 9.27 13.32
CA PHE A 322 3.21 7.92 13.88
C PHE A 322 2.18 7.79 15.00
N PHE A 323 2.23 8.68 15.99
CA PHE A 323 1.31 8.66 17.13
C PHE A 323 -0.12 8.91 16.69
N SER A 324 -0.35 9.88 15.80
CA SER A 324 -1.72 10.26 15.41
C SER A 324 -2.42 9.19 14.59
N LEU A 325 -1.68 8.48 13.73
CA LEU A 325 -2.24 7.40 12.90
C LEU A 325 -2.54 6.14 13.70
N LEU A 326 -1.74 5.84 14.72
CA LEU A 326 -1.88 4.63 15.52
C LEU A 326 -2.76 4.82 16.75
N HIS A 327 -3.01 6.07 17.14
CA HIS A 327 -3.85 6.39 18.29
C HIS A 327 -5.23 5.73 18.16
N GLY A 328 -5.59 4.92 19.16
CA GLY A 328 -6.83 4.14 19.22
C GLY A 328 -7.01 3.10 18.11
N ILE A 329 -5.91 2.66 17.50
CA ILE A 329 -5.73 1.33 16.88
C ILE A 329 -4.85 0.47 17.80
N ILE A 330 -3.84 1.11 18.41
CA ILE A 330 -2.89 0.51 19.34
C ILE A 330 -2.94 1.30 20.66
N PRO A 331 -2.80 0.65 21.84
CA PRO A 331 -2.67 1.33 23.12
C PRO A 331 -1.49 2.32 23.16
N ALA A 332 -1.66 3.44 23.86
CA ALA A 332 -0.66 4.51 23.89
C ALA A 332 0.70 4.04 24.44
N GLU A 333 0.69 3.16 25.44
CA GLU A 333 1.90 2.58 26.04
C GLU A 333 2.68 1.74 25.01
N GLU A 334 1.97 0.99 24.17
CA GLU A 334 2.56 0.20 23.11
C GLU A 334 3.12 1.09 22.00
N ILE A 335 2.41 2.17 21.61
CA ILE A 335 2.92 3.15 20.64
C ILE A 335 4.20 3.80 21.16
N ASN A 336 4.24 4.22 22.43
CA ASN A 336 5.42 4.81 23.06
C ASN A 336 6.61 3.86 23.04
N ARG A 337 6.42 2.61 23.48
CA ARG A 337 7.47 1.58 23.46
C ARG A 337 8.01 1.37 22.05
N LYS A 338 7.12 1.18 21.07
CA LYS A 338 7.51 0.99 19.67
C LYS A 338 8.23 2.21 19.09
N TRP A 339 7.82 3.43 19.47
CA TRP A 339 8.52 4.65 19.08
C TRP A 339 9.95 4.69 19.63
N GLN A 340 10.13 4.36 20.92
CA GLN A 340 11.44 4.30 21.56
C GLN A 340 12.35 3.25 20.89
N ASP A 341 11.82 2.06 20.59
CA ASP A 341 12.55 1.00 19.90
C ASP A 341 13.07 1.46 18.52
N MET A 342 12.28 2.26 17.80
CA MET A 342 12.57 2.71 16.44
C MET A 342 13.51 3.92 16.34
N PHE A 343 13.28 4.92 17.20
CA PHE A 343 13.86 6.24 17.05
C PHE A 343 14.69 6.68 18.27
N GLY A 344 14.76 5.84 19.31
CA GLY A 344 15.46 6.13 20.56
C GLY A 344 14.70 7.08 21.50
N GLU A 345 15.30 7.36 22.65
CA GLU A 345 14.80 8.41 23.55
C GLU A 345 15.12 9.78 22.96
N ILE A 346 14.11 10.65 22.91
CA ILE A 346 14.34 12.07 22.66
C ILE A 346 14.87 12.63 23.97
N ASN A 347 16.17 12.94 24.03
CA ASN A 347 16.70 13.78 25.09
C ASN A 347 16.06 15.17 24.96
N ASP A 348 15.02 15.40 25.75
CA ASP A 348 14.19 16.62 25.79
C ASP A 348 14.98 17.86 26.32
N SER A 349 16.30 17.76 26.50
CA SER A 349 17.15 18.87 26.93
C SER A 349 17.31 19.97 25.89
N ASN A 350 16.97 19.74 24.62
CA ASN A 350 16.97 20.76 23.56
C ASN A 350 15.57 21.27 23.14
N SER A 351 14.48 20.77 23.73
CA SER A 351 13.12 21.18 23.34
C SER A 351 12.71 22.57 23.83
N LYS A 352 13.55 23.23 24.66
CA LYS A 352 13.36 24.63 25.06
C LYS A 352 13.93 25.67 24.09
N GLN A 353 14.69 25.26 23.06
CA GLN A 353 15.40 26.22 22.18
C GLN A 353 14.97 26.18 20.70
N VAL A 354 13.96 25.36 20.34
CA VAL A 354 13.40 25.27 18.97
C VAL A 354 11.89 25.49 18.97
N VAL A 355 11.39 26.41 19.80
CA VAL A 355 9.97 26.80 19.86
C VAL A 355 9.64 27.96 18.91
N ASN A 356 10.63 28.53 18.22
CA ASN A 356 10.41 29.50 17.15
C ASN A 356 10.99 28.95 15.85
N ASP A 357 10.19 28.16 15.13
CA ASP A 357 10.06 28.24 13.67
C ASP A 357 8.97 27.26 13.20
N THR A 358 7.83 27.85 12.82
CA THR A 358 6.67 27.24 12.15
C THR A 358 5.94 26.14 12.93
N GLU A 359 4.97 26.54 13.78
CA GLU A 359 3.95 25.63 14.30
C GLU A 359 3.20 24.94 13.16
N ILE A 360 3.54 23.67 12.91
CA ILE A 360 2.66 22.78 12.14
C ILE A 360 1.49 22.41 13.06
N SER A 361 0.38 23.13 12.92
CA SER A 361 -0.91 22.70 13.47
C SER A 361 -1.42 21.49 12.68
N LEU A 362 -0.99 20.30 13.10
CA LEU A 362 -1.61 19.03 12.70
C LEU A 362 -2.97 18.91 13.40
N LEU A 363 -4.02 19.40 12.74
CA LEU A 363 -5.40 19.30 13.24
C LEU A 363 -5.93 17.87 13.03
N PHE A 364 -5.95 17.08 14.10
CA PHE A 364 -6.64 15.80 14.14
C PHE A 364 -7.93 15.94 14.94
N ARG A 365 -9.09 15.73 14.30
CA ARG A 365 -10.39 15.70 14.99
C ARG A 365 -10.93 14.28 15.00
N ARG A 366 -10.93 13.66 16.18
CA ARG A 366 -11.62 12.39 16.45
C ARG A 366 -12.77 12.65 17.43
N LYS A 367 -13.99 12.22 17.11
CA LYS A 367 -15.07 12.06 18.09
C LYS A 367 -15.15 10.59 18.43
N VAL A 368 -14.47 10.16 19.49
CA VAL A 368 -14.60 8.80 20.05
C VAL A 368 -15.55 8.88 21.23
N GLY A 369 -16.60 8.06 21.22
CA GLY A 369 -17.37 7.76 22.43
C GLY A 369 -16.62 6.72 23.25
N GLU A 370 -16.35 7.03 24.52
CA GLU A 370 -15.64 6.19 25.48
C GLU A 370 -16.48 4.98 25.91
N ASN A 371 -16.00 3.76 25.67
CA ASN A 371 -16.14 2.57 26.54
C ASN A 371 -15.63 1.33 25.79
N LEU A 372 -14.60 0.63 26.30
CA LEU A 372 -14.33 -0.82 26.12
C LEU A 372 -12.93 -1.31 26.58
N MET A 373 -12.24 -0.59 27.48
CA MET A 373 -10.83 -0.87 27.81
C MET A 373 -10.59 -1.69 29.10
N SER A 374 -11.55 -2.52 29.53
CA SER A 374 -11.44 -3.21 30.84
C SER A 374 -11.52 -4.74 30.82
N GLN A 375 -11.52 -5.41 29.67
CA GLN A 375 -11.70 -6.88 29.64
C GLN A 375 -10.62 -7.68 28.90
N ALA A 376 -9.56 -7.06 28.38
CA ALA A 376 -8.64 -7.75 27.47
C ALA A 376 -7.25 -8.09 28.05
N LEU A 377 -7.01 -7.92 29.36
CA LEU A 377 -5.67 -8.05 29.97
C LEU A 377 -5.45 -9.32 30.80
N GLU A 378 -5.85 -10.49 30.30
CA GLU A 378 -5.46 -11.75 30.94
C GLU A 378 -5.09 -12.85 29.93
N LYS A 379 -3.77 -12.98 29.69
CA LYS A 379 -2.99 -14.19 29.34
C LYS A 379 -2.02 -14.02 28.15
N ALA A 380 -0.76 -13.77 28.50
CA ALA A 380 0.46 -14.20 27.78
C ALA A 380 0.54 -15.75 27.74
N SER A 381 1.37 -16.49 27.00
CA SER A 381 2.63 -16.23 26.29
C SER A 381 2.95 -17.43 25.35
N ASN A 382 3.88 -17.22 24.41
CA ASN A 382 4.82 -18.16 23.75
C ASN A 382 4.54 -18.81 22.36
N LEU A 383 5.45 -18.42 21.44
CA LEU A 383 6.26 -19.20 20.46
C LEU A 383 5.77 -19.47 19.02
N LEU A 384 6.67 -19.16 18.08
CA LEU A 384 6.51 -18.73 16.68
C LEU A 384 6.39 -19.84 15.63
N GLU A 385 5.76 -19.52 14.48
CA GLU A 385 6.14 -19.92 13.11
C GLU A 385 5.32 -19.13 12.07
N ASP A 386 5.88 -18.96 10.86
CA ASP A 386 5.66 -17.89 9.87
C ASP A 386 4.36 -18.02 9.02
N GLU A 387 3.23 -17.57 9.58
CA GLU A 387 1.92 -17.44 8.90
C GLU A 387 1.78 -16.17 8.03
N SER A 388 2.66 -15.18 8.19
CA SER A 388 2.58 -13.89 7.48
C SER A 388 2.63 -14.08 5.97
N ILE A 389 3.51 -14.96 5.49
CA ILE A 389 3.71 -15.19 4.06
C ILE A 389 2.48 -15.82 3.41
N LYS A 390 1.76 -16.73 4.10
CA LYS A 390 0.51 -17.30 3.59
C LYS A 390 -0.59 -16.25 3.50
N LYS A 391 -0.66 -15.34 4.48
CA LYS A 391 -1.62 -14.24 4.48
C LYS A 391 -1.33 -13.22 3.37
N ASP A 392 -0.07 -12.94 3.08
CA ASP A 392 0.31 -12.06 1.97
C ASP A 392 -0.03 -12.67 0.60
N ILE A 393 0.09 -14.00 0.45
CA ILE A 393 -0.43 -14.73 -0.71
C ILE A 393 -1.97 -14.64 -0.75
N ALA A 394 -2.65 -14.79 0.38
CA ALA A 394 -4.11 -14.61 0.46
C ALA A 394 -4.58 -13.17 0.19
N THR A 395 -3.75 -12.15 0.48
CA THR A 395 -4.01 -10.75 0.10
C THR A 395 -3.86 -10.58 -1.42
N LEU A 396 -2.89 -11.26 -2.06
CA LEU A 396 -2.84 -11.36 -3.52
C LEU A 396 -4.10 -12.05 -4.09
N GLU A 397 -4.64 -13.05 -3.39
CA GLU A 397 -5.93 -13.70 -3.73
C GLU A 397 -7.16 -12.80 -3.47
N ARG A 398 -7.06 -11.73 -2.68
CA ARG A 398 -8.13 -10.71 -2.58
C ARG A 398 -8.07 -9.68 -3.70
N ILE A 399 -6.88 -9.36 -4.19
CA ILE A 399 -6.65 -8.53 -5.39
C ILE A 399 -7.09 -9.28 -6.66
N LEU A 400 -7.20 -10.61 -6.58
CA LEU A 400 -7.61 -11.52 -7.64
C LEU A 400 -8.33 -12.74 -7.05
N PRO A 401 -9.66 -12.82 -7.11
CA PRO A 401 -10.36 -14.03 -6.69
C PRO A 401 -9.92 -15.20 -7.59
N PHE A 402 -9.26 -16.18 -6.99
CA PHE A 402 -9.00 -17.48 -7.61
C PHE A 402 -9.65 -18.56 -6.74
N ASP A 403 -10.08 -19.63 -7.41
CA ASP A 403 -10.43 -20.91 -6.79
C ASP A 403 -9.17 -21.77 -6.60
#